data_AF-A0A847BZL6-F1
#
_entry.id   AF-A0A847BZL6-F1
#
_cell.length_a   1.000
_cell.length_b   1.000
_cell.length_c   1.000
_cell.angle_alpha   90.00
_cell.angle_beta   90.00
_cell.angle_gamma   90.00
#
_symmetry.space_group_name_H-M   'P 1'
#
loop_
_entity.id
_entity.type
_entity.pdbx_description
1 polymer ?
#
loop_
_entity_poly.entity_id
_entity_poly.type
_entity_poly.pdbx_seq_one_letter_code
_entity_poly.pdbx_strand_id
1 'polypeptide(L)'
;MRRILEDYRRLLREVDSWFAGCIASAGTERIACGRGCSECCRGLFDITLLDAFLIQEAIADLPQAAREEARQRAVSRLPELKRLWPDLSPPYLLNGLPGEEWMEMPEDDPTPCPLLGENRLCLIYEARPMTCRLQGLPHVDRSGEVFLESWCSHNFRGEKPLDDPALRWTFREAFAREAALIGKLAEILTRFPHREMDTFIPLVLLTDYDAVDWRNLPGF
;
A
#
# COMPACT_ATOMS: atom_id res chain seq x y z
N MET A 1 20.07 1.91 0.67
CA MET A 1 18.80 1.49 0.02
C MET A 1 18.54 -0.01 0.16
N ARG A 2 19.31 -0.92 -0.48
CA ARG A 2 19.04 -2.38 -0.44
C ARG A 2 18.72 -2.94 0.96
N ARG A 3 19.53 -2.63 1.97
CA ARG A 3 19.30 -3.10 3.35
C ARG A 3 17.97 -2.61 3.94
N ILE A 4 17.58 -1.37 3.66
CA ILE A 4 16.30 -0.79 4.12
C ILE A 4 15.13 -1.57 3.51
N LEU A 5 15.20 -1.84 2.20
CA LEU A 5 14.17 -2.63 1.51
C LEU A 5 14.13 -4.08 2.02
N GLU A 6 15.27 -4.68 2.37
CA GLU A 6 15.30 -6.01 3.01
C GLU A 6 14.64 -6.02 4.39
N ASP A 7 14.92 -5.01 5.22
CA ASP A 7 14.31 -4.86 6.54
C ASP A 7 12.80 -4.57 6.40
N TYR A 8 12.38 -3.80 5.39
CA TYR A 8 10.97 -3.58 5.08
C TYR A 8 10.26 -4.85 4.59
N ARG A 9 10.86 -5.63 3.67
CA ARG A 9 10.32 -6.94 3.27
C ARG A 9 10.13 -7.87 4.47
N ARG A 10 10.99 -7.78 5.49
CA ARG A 10 10.81 -8.56 6.72
C ARG A 10 9.58 -8.11 7.49
N LEU A 11 9.38 -6.80 7.65
CA LEU A 11 8.18 -6.25 8.28
C LEU A 11 6.91 -6.69 7.54
N LEU A 12 6.88 -6.60 6.20
CA LEU A 12 5.74 -7.06 5.39
C LEU A 12 5.42 -8.55 5.60
N ARG A 13 6.44 -9.41 5.74
CA ARG A 13 6.23 -10.85 6.04
C ARG A 13 5.69 -11.10 7.44
N GLU A 14 6.04 -10.25 8.41
CA GLU A 14 5.46 -10.35 9.76
C GLU A 14 3.95 -10.03 9.72
N VAL A 15 3.54 -9.08 8.89
CA VAL A 15 2.13 -8.74 8.65
C VAL A 15 1.41 -9.90 7.97
N ASP A 16 1.99 -10.51 6.94
CA ASP A 16 1.41 -11.70 6.30
C ASP A 16 1.23 -12.83 7.30
N SER A 17 2.20 -13.02 8.20
CA SER A 17 2.15 -14.06 9.23
C SER A 17 1.06 -13.79 10.25
N TRP A 18 0.88 -12.53 10.65
CA TRP A 18 -0.25 -12.10 11.49
C TRP A 18 -1.59 -12.40 10.79
N PHE A 19 -1.77 -11.94 9.55
CA PHE A 19 -3.02 -12.12 8.81
C PHE A 19 -3.36 -13.61 8.62
N ALA A 20 -2.37 -14.43 8.27
CA ALA A 20 -2.53 -15.88 8.17
C ALA A 20 -2.90 -16.52 9.52
N GLY A 21 -2.33 -16.03 10.62
CA GLY A 21 -2.71 -16.42 11.98
C GLY A 21 -4.16 -16.08 12.32
N CYS A 22 -4.64 -14.90 11.92
CA CYS A 22 -6.03 -14.50 12.07
C CYS A 22 -6.98 -15.45 11.32
N ILE A 23 -6.66 -15.79 10.06
CA ILE A 23 -7.43 -16.77 9.28
C ILE A 23 -7.42 -18.14 9.96
N ALA A 24 -6.25 -18.61 10.41
CA ALA A 24 -6.13 -19.91 11.06
C ALA A 24 -6.93 -19.98 12.38
N SER A 25 -7.06 -18.87 13.11
CA SER A 25 -7.80 -18.81 14.36
C SER A 25 -9.31 -18.61 14.18
N ALA A 26 -9.72 -17.71 13.28
CA ALA A 26 -11.12 -17.34 13.10
C ALA A 26 -11.84 -18.18 12.03
N GLY A 27 -11.10 -18.88 11.18
CA GLY A 27 -11.63 -19.69 10.09
C GLY A 27 -12.03 -18.88 8.85
N THR A 28 -12.08 -19.56 7.70
CA THR A 28 -12.46 -18.97 6.41
C THR A 28 -13.94 -18.61 6.31
N GLU A 29 -14.76 -19.13 7.24
CA GLU A 29 -16.17 -18.81 7.39
C GLU A 29 -16.38 -17.41 8.00
N ARG A 30 -15.45 -16.92 8.83
CA ARG A 30 -15.48 -15.57 9.40
C ARG A 30 -14.59 -14.60 8.63
N ILE A 31 -13.50 -15.07 8.01
CA ILE A 31 -12.60 -14.23 7.22
C ILE A 31 -12.59 -14.72 5.76
N ALA A 32 -13.26 -13.98 4.88
CA ALA A 32 -13.31 -14.23 3.45
C ALA A 32 -12.10 -13.65 2.68
N CYS A 33 -11.36 -12.71 3.29
CA CYS A 33 -10.17 -12.12 2.69
C CYS A 33 -9.04 -13.14 2.53
N GLY A 34 -8.41 -13.14 1.35
CA GLY A 34 -7.31 -14.03 1.03
C GLY A 34 -6.91 -13.90 -0.44
N ARG A 35 -5.96 -14.72 -0.90
CA ARG A 35 -5.55 -14.74 -2.31
C ARG A 35 -6.74 -15.08 -3.20
N GLY A 36 -7.02 -14.23 -4.19
CA GLY A 36 -8.16 -14.37 -5.09
C GLY A 36 -9.41 -13.59 -4.66
N CYS A 37 -9.45 -13.07 -3.43
CA CYS A 37 -10.39 -11.99 -3.10
C CYS A 37 -9.84 -10.68 -3.67
N SER A 38 -10.65 -9.98 -4.48
CA SER A 38 -10.24 -8.77 -5.19
C SER A 38 -11.19 -7.59 -4.96
N GLU A 39 -12.06 -7.66 -3.95
CA GLU A 39 -13.09 -6.65 -3.70
C GLU A 39 -12.49 -5.28 -3.35
N CYS A 40 -11.36 -5.29 -2.64
CA CYS A 40 -10.58 -4.09 -2.33
C CYS A 40 -9.59 -3.68 -3.44
N CYS A 41 -9.46 -4.44 -4.53
CA CYS A 41 -8.51 -4.14 -5.61
C CYS A 41 -9.06 -3.08 -6.58
N ARG A 42 -9.56 -1.98 -6.03
CA ARG A 42 -10.16 -0.84 -6.73
C ARG A 42 -9.92 0.44 -5.94
N GLY A 43 -10.10 1.58 -6.58
CA GLY A 43 -9.89 2.88 -5.97
C GLY A 43 -8.42 3.27 -5.86
N LEU A 44 -8.17 4.27 -5.01
CA LEU A 44 -6.86 4.79 -4.70
C LEU A 44 -6.59 4.60 -3.20
N PHE A 45 -5.38 4.17 -2.90
CA PHE A 45 -4.82 4.16 -1.56
C PHE A 45 -3.40 4.67 -1.69
N ASP A 46 -3.01 5.55 -0.77
CA ASP A 46 -1.63 5.94 -0.63
C ASP A 46 -0.78 4.73 -0.22
N ILE A 47 0.43 4.72 -0.74
CA ILE A 47 1.45 3.73 -0.44
C ILE A 47 2.76 4.47 -0.25
N THR A 48 3.61 3.91 0.61
CA THR A 48 4.90 4.51 0.91
C THR A 48 5.86 4.34 -0.27
N LEU A 49 6.91 5.16 -0.32
CA LEU A 49 7.97 4.98 -1.31
C LEU A 49 8.73 3.66 -1.10
N LEU A 50 8.73 3.11 0.13
CA LEU A 50 9.23 1.76 0.38
C LEU A 50 8.43 0.71 -0.40
N ASP A 51 7.10 0.80 -0.37
CA ASP A 51 6.22 -0.04 -1.19
C ASP A 51 6.49 0.20 -2.69
N ALA A 52 6.62 1.45 -3.11
CA ALA A 52 6.84 1.81 -4.50
C ALA A 52 8.12 1.17 -5.09
N PHE A 53 9.24 1.19 -4.36
CA PHE A 53 10.47 0.52 -4.78
C PHE A 53 10.29 -1.00 -4.89
N LEU A 54 9.61 -1.64 -3.92
CA LEU A 54 9.34 -3.08 -3.99
C LEU A 54 8.39 -3.45 -5.14
N ILE A 55 7.41 -2.59 -5.42
CA ILE A 55 6.51 -2.74 -6.56
C ILE A 55 7.26 -2.63 -7.88
N GLN A 56 8.19 -1.68 -8.03
CA GLN A 56 9.00 -1.53 -9.25
C GLN A 56 9.84 -2.77 -9.52
N GLU A 57 10.48 -3.34 -8.49
CA GLU A 57 11.20 -4.61 -8.62
C GLU A 57 10.27 -5.74 -9.08
N ALA A 58 9.10 -5.87 -8.45
CA ALA A 58 8.15 -6.92 -8.81
C ALA A 58 7.56 -6.74 -10.22
N ILE A 59 7.34 -5.49 -10.65
CA ILE A 59 6.92 -5.18 -12.03
C ILE A 59 8.02 -5.57 -13.01
N ALA A 60 9.29 -5.31 -12.69
CA ALA A 60 10.41 -5.65 -13.58
C ALA A 60 10.45 -7.15 -13.93
N ASP A 61 10.04 -8.02 -13.01
CA ASP A 61 9.98 -9.47 -13.16
C ASP A 61 8.74 -9.97 -13.95
N LEU A 62 7.74 -9.11 -14.19
CA LEU A 62 6.56 -9.51 -14.96
C LEU A 62 6.86 -9.67 -16.46
N PRO A 63 6.10 -10.52 -17.17
CA PRO A 63 6.15 -10.59 -18.63
C PRO A 63 5.90 -9.22 -19.26
N GLN A 64 6.62 -8.91 -20.34
CA GLN A 64 6.54 -7.60 -21.00
C GLN A 64 5.10 -7.18 -21.34
N ALA A 65 4.27 -8.11 -21.82
CA ALA A 65 2.87 -7.85 -22.13
C ALA A 65 2.07 -7.39 -20.89
N ALA A 66 2.25 -8.07 -19.75
CA ALA A 66 1.56 -7.72 -18.50
C ALA A 66 2.03 -6.37 -17.94
N ARG A 67 3.33 -6.04 -18.07
CA ARG A 67 3.87 -4.73 -17.68
C ARG A 67 3.25 -3.61 -18.50
N GLU A 68 3.18 -3.79 -19.81
CA GLU A 68 2.63 -2.80 -20.74
C GLU A 68 1.13 -2.59 -20.49
N GLU A 69 0.37 -3.66 -20.30
CA GLU A 69 -1.06 -3.58 -19.98
C GLU A 69 -1.32 -2.86 -18.64
N ALA A 70 -0.56 -3.19 -17.59
CA ALA A 70 -0.65 -2.51 -16.31
C ALA A 70 -0.32 -1.02 -16.43
N ARG A 71 0.74 -0.69 -17.20
CA ARG A 71 1.13 0.70 -17.49
C ARG A 71 0.05 1.45 -18.25
N GLN A 72 -0.58 0.85 -19.26
CA GLN A 72 -1.68 1.46 -20.01
C GLN A 72 -2.87 1.78 -19.11
N ARG A 73 -3.22 0.87 -18.19
CA ARG A 73 -4.26 1.13 -17.18
C ARG A 73 -3.88 2.29 -16.28
N ALA A 74 -2.64 2.36 -15.80
CA ALA A 74 -2.15 3.50 -15.04
C ALA A 74 -2.21 4.83 -15.82
N VAL A 75 -1.80 4.83 -17.10
CA VAL A 75 -1.90 6.02 -17.97
C VAL A 75 -3.34 6.49 -18.09
N SER A 76 -4.30 5.57 -18.22
CA SER A 76 -5.73 5.93 -18.32
C SER A 76 -6.29 6.57 -17.05
N ARG A 77 -5.70 6.30 -15.87
CA ARG A 77 -6.09 6.91 -14.58
C ARG A 77 -5.57 8.35 -14.44
N LEU A 78 -4.43 8.67 -15.04
CA LEU A 78 -3.72 9.95 -14.84
C LEU A 78 -4.56 11.21 -15.13
N PRO A 79 -5.39 11.29 -16.20
CA PRO A 79 -6.22 12.46 -16.45
C PRO A 79 -7.21 12.77 -15.33
N GLU A 80 -7.77 11.76 -14.67
CA GLU A 80 -8.65 11.96 -13.52
C GLU A 80 -7.88 12.48 -12.31
N LEU A 81 -6.74 11.87 -12.00
CA LEU A 81 -5.86 12.33 -10.91
C LEU A 81 -5.43 13.77 -11.12
N LYS A 82 -5.10 14.18 -12.35
CA LYS A 82 -4.73 15.57 -12.67
C LYS A 82 -5.90 16.56 -12.63
N ARG A 83 -7.15 16.10 -12.76
CA ARG A 83 -8.31 16.98 -12.54
C ARG A 83 -8.50 17.27 -11.05
N LEU A 84 -8.23 16.29 -10.19
CA LEU A 84 -8.28 16.44 -8.74
C LEU A 84 -7.07 17.23 -8.23
N TRP A 85 -5.88 16.91 -8.74
CA TRP A 85 -4.61 17.51 -8.37
C TRP A 85 -3.88 18.04 -9.61
N PRO A 86 -4.16 19.27 -10.05
CA PRO A 86 -3.56 19.88 -11.24
C PRO A 86 -2.02 19.93 -11.22
N ASP A 87 -1.43 20.09 -10.03
CA ASP A 87 0.02 20.17 -9.83
C ASP A 87 0.69 18.78 -9.73
N LEU A 88 -0.08 17.70 -9.82
CA LEU A 88 0.43 16.33 -9.79
C LEU A 88 1.37 16.06 -10.97
N SER A 89 2.66 15.97 -10.67
CA SER A 89 3.74 15.86 -11.65
C SER A 89 4.80 14.84 -11.18
N PRO A 90 5.58 14.23 -12.10
CA PRO A 90 6.67 13.34 -11.72
C PRO A 90 7.62 14.02 -10.71
N PRO A 91 8.08 13.31 -9.67
CA PRO A 91 8.00 11.86 -9.45
C PRO A 91 6.70 11.38 -8.78
N TYR A 92 5.64 12.20 -8.81
CA TYR A 92 4.30 11.86 -8.33
C TYR A 92 4.24 11.52 -6.84
N LEU A 93 4.91 12.34 -6.03
CA LEU A 93 4.78 12.29 -4.57
C LEU A 93 3.57 13.09 -4.10
N LEU A 94 2.84 12.53 -3.14
CA LEU A 94 1.62 13.14 -2.59
C LEU A 94 1.92 14.23 -1.56
N ASN A 95 3.08 14.16 -0.88
CA ASN A 95 3.38 15.07 0.22
C ASN A 95 3.58 16.53 -0.22
N GLY A 96 3.71 16.78 -1.53
CA GLY A 96 3.73 18.13 -2.11
C GLY A 96 2.35 18.65 -2.54
N LEU A 97 1.29 17.83 -2.44
CA LEU A 97 -0.06 18.24 -2.80
C LEU A 97 -0.68 19.13 -1.70
N PRO A 98 -1.45 20.17 -2.08
CA PRO A 98 -2.11 21.03 -1.12
C PRO A 98 -3.20 20.28 -0.35
N GLY A 99 -3.13 20.37 0.98
CA GLY A 99 -4.14 19.81 1.89
C GLY A 99 -3.96 18.32 2.20
N GLU A 100 -4.69 17.90 3.24
CA GLU A 100 -4.83 16.49 3.65
C GLU A 100 -5.86 15.74 2.77
N GLU A 101 -6.30 16.32 1.65
CA GLU A 101 -7.39 15.82 0.81
C GLU A 101 -7.10 14.46 0.15
N TRP A 102 -5.82 14.06 0.09
CA TRP A 102 -5.44 12.71 -0.35
C TRP A 102 -5.57 11.66 0.78
N MET A 103 -5.85 12.05 2.02
CA MET A 103 -6.11 11.12 3.11
C MET A 103 -7.57 10.65 3.15
N GLU A 104 -8.49 11.38 2.50
CA GLU A 104 -9.91 11.00 2.35
C GLU A 104 -10.18 10.49 0.93
N MET A 105 -9.77 9.25 0.66
CA MET A 105 -10.00 8.61 -0.64
C MET A 105 -11.48 8.20 -0.80
N PRO A 106 -12.10 8.40 -1.98
CA PRO A 106 -13.48 7.98 -2.20
C PRO A 106 -13.62 6.46 -2.06
N GLU A 107 -14.31 6.00 -1.00
CA GLU A 107 -14.56 4.57 -0.74
C GLU A 107 -15.30 3.87 -1.92
N ASP A 108 -16.02 4.67 -2.70
CA ASP A 108 -16.86 4.23 -3.82
C ASP A 108 -16.18 4.30 -5.18
N ASP A 109 -14.88 4.64 -5.29
CA ASP A 109 -14.19 4.59 -6.58
C ASP A 109 -14.15 3.13 -7.09
N PRO A 110 -14.86 2.82 -8.21
CA PRO A 110 -14.94 1.47 -8.71
C PRO A 110 -13.75 1.12 -9.61
N THR A 111 -12.83 2.06 -9.85
CA THR A 111 -11.75 1.90 -10.82
C THR A 111 -10.80 0.79 -10.38
N PRO A 112 -10.63 -0.29 -11.16
CA PRO A 112 -9.76 -1.38 -10.76
C PRO A 112 -8.30 -0.95 -10.62
N CYS A 113 -7.59 -1.58 -9.66
CA CYS A 113 -6.16 -1.44 -9.54
C CYS A 113 -5.47 -1.84 -10.88
N PRO A 114 -4.49 -1.07 -11.37
CA PRO A 114 -3.79 -1.38 -12.62
C PRO A 114 -2.95 -2.67 -12.56
N LEU A 115 -2.75 -3.23 -11.37
CA LEU A 115 -2.05 -4.50 -11.15
C LEU A 115 -3.00 -5.68 -10.92
N LEU A 116 -4.32 -5.50 -11.10
CA LEU A 116 -5.29 -6.59 -11.05
C LEU A 116 -5.35 -7.32 -12.40
N GLY A 117 -4.89 -8.57 -12.47
CA GLY A 117 -4.95 -9.37 -13.71
C GLY A 117 -6.39 -9.74 -14.10
N GLU A 118 -6.57 -10.16 -15.36
CA GLU A 118 -7.88 -10.54 -15.91
C GLU A 118 -8.59 -11.66 -15.13
N ASN A 119 -7.81 -12.57 -14.53
CA ASN A 119 -8.30 -13.65 -13.67
C ASN A 119 -8.64 -13.18 -12.24
N ARG A 120 -8.75 -11.87 -12.00
CA ARG A 120 -8.94 -11.23 -10.69
C ARG A 120 -7.83 -11.52 -9.68
N LEU A 121 -6.65 -11.94 -10.14
CA LEU A 121 -5.47 -12.12 -9.29
C LEU A 121 -4.54 -10.91 -9.42
N CYS A 122 -4.01 -10.44 -8.29
CA CYS A 122 -2.97 -9.42 -8.30
C CYS A 122 -1.71 -9.97 -8.99
N LEU A 123 -1.20 -9.22 -9.97
CA LEU A 123 0.00 -9.58 -10.73
C LEU A 123 1.26 -9.62 -9.85
N ILE A 124 1.27 -8.83 -8.77
CA ILE A 124 2.40 -8.69 -7.84
C ILE A 124 2.01 -9.09 -6.42
N TYR A 125 1.16 -10.11 -6.25
CA TYR A 125 0.56 -10.44 -4.94
C TYR A 125 1.58 -10.51 -3.79
N GLU A 126 2.75 -11.10 -4.01
CA GLU A 126 3.82 -11.22 -3.00
C GLU A 126 4.52 -9.90 -2.66
N ALA A 127 4.47 -8.91 -3.57
CA ALA A 127 5.03 -7.57 -3.38
C ALA A 127 3.94 -6.51 -3.12
N ARG A 128 2.72 -6.94 -2.79
CA ARG A 128 1.61 -6.02 -2.48
C ARG A 128 2.00 -5.07 -1.34
N PRO A 129 1.56 -3.80 -1.39
CA PRO A 129 1.85 -2.80 -0.37
C PRO A 129 1.42 -3.17 1.05
N MET A 130 1.99 -2.49 2.04
CA MET A 130 1.55 -2.57 3.45
C MET A 130 0.03 -2.43 3.59
N THR A 131 -0.56 -1.37 3.03
CA THR A 131 -2.01 -1.14 3.07
C THR A 131 -2.81 -2.35 2.53
N CYS A 132 -2.38 -2.96 1.43
CA CYS A 132 -3.05 -4.13 0.85
C CYS A 132 -2.92 -5.40 1.72
N ARG A 133 -1.89 -5.53 2.56
CA ARG A 133 -1.72 -6.67 3.49
C ARG A 133 -2.57 -6.54 4.74
N LEU A 134 -2.80 -5.30 5.15
CA LEU A 134 -3.56 -4.93 6.33
C LEU A 134 -5.07 -4.87 6.06
N GLN A 135 -5.44 -4.68 4.79
CA GLN A 135 -6.82 -4.55 4.37
C GLN A 135 -7.66 -5.76 4.76
N GLY A 136 -8.84 -5.48 5.32
CA GLY A 136 -9.90 -6.47 5.56
C GLY A 136 -10.08 -6.86 7.03
N LEU A 137 -9.12 -6.56 7.90
CA LEU A 137 -9.22 -6.80 9.35
C LEU A 137 -8.97 -5.49 10.11
N PRO A 138 -9.57 -5.32 11.30
CA PRO A 138 -9.28 -4.15 12.14
C PRO A 138 -7.85 -4.21 12.69
N HIS A 139 -7.27 -3.05 13.01
CA HIS A 139 -5.92 -2.98 13.56
C HIS A 139 -5.99 -2.68 15.04
N VAL A 140 -5.93 -3.74 15.85
CA VAL A 140 -5.98 -3.66 17.31
C VAL A 140 -4.64 -4.12 17.88
N ASP A 141 -3.95 -3.23 18.58
CA ASP A 141 -2.67 -3.55 19.21
C ASP A 141 -2.86 -4.49 20.41
N ARG A 142 -1.80 -5.22 20.80
CA ARG A 142 -1.80 -6.08 21.99
C ARG A 142 -2.19 -5.32 23.26
N SER A 143 -1.85 -4.04 23.34
CA SER A 143 -2.28 -3.14 24.42
C SER A 143 -3.79 -2.89 24.47
N GLY A 144 -4.52 -3.20 23.39
CA GLY A 144 -5.94 -2.91 23.22
C GLY A 144 -6.21 -1.56 22.54
N GLU A 145 -5.18 -0.79 22.24
CA GLU A 145 -5.30 0.42 21.42
C GLU A 145 -5.76 0.07 20.00
N VAL A 146 -6.70 0.84 19.48
CA VAL A 146 -7.24 0.66 18.13
C VAL A 146 -6.58 1.68 17.21
N PHE A 147 -5.91 1.18 16.18
CA PHE A 147 -5.30 1.98 15.10
C PHE A 147 -6.25 2.12 13.90
N LEU A 148 -7.06 1.10 13.63
CA LEU A 148 -8.07 1.12 12.57
C LEU A 148 -9.32 0.36 13.03
N GLU A 149 -10.44 1.06 13.09
CA GLU A 149 -11.73 0.49 13.50
C GLU A 149 -12.47 -0.21 12.36
N SER A 150 -12.11 0.03 11.10
CA SER A 150 -12.82 -0.53 9.93
C SER A 150 -12.30 -1.91 9.54
N TRP A 151 -13.16 -2.70 8.89
CA TRP A 151 -12.83 -4.00 8.30
C TRP A 151 -13.72 -4.30 7.09
N CYS A 152 -13.38 -5.33 6.32
CA CYS A 152 -14.17 -5.69 5.13
C CYS A 152 -15.57 -6.16 5.53
N SER A 153 -16.62 -5.65 4.87
CA SER A 153 -18.02 -6.05 5.09
C SER A 153 -18.32 -7.52 4.81
N HIS A 154 -17.40 -8.24 4.16
CA HIS A 154 -17.49 -9.68 3.96
C HIS A 154 -16.91 -10.50 5.12
N ASN A 155 -16.10 -9.90 5.99
CA ASN A 155 -15.55 -10.54 7.17
C ASN A 155 -16.44 -10.28 8.39
N PHE A 156 -16.51 -11.25 9.31
CA PHE A 156 -17.25 -11.15 10.58
C PHE A 156 -18.69 -10.66 10.40
N ARG A 157 -19.42 -11.23 9.43
CA ARG A 157 -20.78 -10.78 9.08
C ARG A 157 -21.71 -10.89 10.28
N GLY A 158 -22.19 -9.75 10.78
CA GLY A 158 -23.06 -9.68 11.95
C GLY A 158 -22.32 -9.76 13.29
N GLU A 159 -20.98 -9.70 13.28
CA GLU A 159 -20.12 -9.74 14.46
C GLU A 159 -19.25 -8.48 14.55
N LYS A 160 -18.70 -8.22 15.74
CA LYS A 160 -17.75 -7.13 15.98
C LYS A 160 -16.38 -7.71 16.33
N PRO A 161 -15.40 -7.69 15.40
CA PRO A 161 -14.10 -8.31 15.60
C PRO A 161 -13.15 -7.55 16.52
N LEU A 162 -13.45 -6.28 16.88
CA LEU A 162 -12.55 -5.41 17.65
C LEU A 162 -12.13 -5.99 19.01
N ASP A 163 -13.00 -6.78 19.63
CA ASP A 163 -12.75 -7.40 20.93
C ASP A 163 -12.04 -8.76 20.84
N ASP A 164 -11.84 -9.31 19.62
CA ASP A 164 -11.25 -10.64 19.43
C ASP A 164 -9.74 -10.59 19.70
N PRO A 165 -9.25 -11.21 20.80
CA PRO A 165 -7.83 -11.18 21.14
C PRO A 165 -6.95 -11.91 20.12
N ALA A 166 -7.53 -12.79 19.29
CA ALA A 166 -6.80 -13.48 18.23
C ALA A 166 -6.40 -12.56 17.07
N LEU A 167 -7.08 -11.41 16.92
CA LEU A 167 -6.75 -10.42 15.89
C LEU A 167 -5.69 -9.43 16.35
N ARG A 168 -5.31 -9.43 17.62
CA ARG A 168 -4.36 -8.45 18.16
C ARG A 168 -2.94 -8.69 17.70
N TRP A 169 -2.23 -7.60 17.39
CA TRP A 169 -0.83 -7.65 16.97
C TRP A 169 0.01 -6.52 17.54
N THR A 170 1.29 -6.44 17.19
CA THR A 170 2.21 -5.38 17.61
C THR A 170 2.18 -4.21 16.63
N PHE A 171 0.98 -3.67 16.35
CA PHE A 171 0.77 -2.61 15.36
C PHE A 171 1.57 -1.35 15.69
N ARG A 172 1.60 -0.94 16.97
CA ARG A 172 2.37 0.22 17.40
C ARG A 172 3.85 0.08 17.03
N GLU A 173 4.44 -1.10 17.29
CA GLU A 173 5.84 -1.38 16.98
C GLU A 173 6.06 -1.47 15.47
N ALA A 174 5.15 -2.13 14.75
CA ALA A 174 5.23 -2.31 13.30
C ALA A 174 5.23 -0.95 12.57
N PHE A 175 4.29 -0.06 12.89
CA PHE A 175 4.19 1.26 12.28
C PHE A 175 5.36 2.17 12.69
N ALA A 176 5.83 2.08 13.94
CA ALA A 176 7.05 2.80 14.34
C ALA A 176 8.29 2.33 13.57
N ARG A 177 8.41 1.03 13.29
CA ARG A 177 9.47 0.46 12.46
C ARG A 177 9.36 0.90 11.00
N GLU A 178 8.15 0.92 10.43
CA GLU A 178 7.90 1.43 9.08
C GLU A 178 8.30 2.90 8.97
N ALA A 179 7.81 3.76 9.86
CA ALA A 179 8.17 5.19 9.89
C ALA A 179 9.69 5.41 10.01
N ALA A 180 10.38 4.59 10.83
CA ALA A 180 11.84 4.66 10.94
C ALA A 180 12.56 4.23 9.65
N LEU A 181 12.00 3.30 8.87
CA LEU A 181 12.53 2.89 7.57
C LEU A 181 12.27 3.96 6.50
N ILE A 182 11.09 4.59 6.51
CA ILE A 182 10.77 5.74 5.64
C ILE A 182 11.76 6.86 5.87
N GLY A 183 11.98 7.26 7.13
CA GLY A 183 12.93 8.32 7.47
C GLY A 183 14.37 8.03 7.01
N LYS A 184 14.83 6.78 7.11
CA LYS A 184 16.15 6.36 6.60
C LYS A 184 16.20 6.35 5.07
N LEU A 185 15.13 5.93 4.39
CA LEU A 185 15.06 5.98 2.94
C LEU A 185 15.11 7.43 2.45
N ALA A 186 14.28 8.27 3.04
CA ALA A 186 14.22 9.71 2.80
C ALA A 186 15.61 10.36 2.93
N GLU A 187 16.30 10.14 4.06
CA GLU A 187 17.63 10.69 4.30
C GLU A 187 18.66 10.25 3.22
N ILE A 188 18.57 9.00 2.75
CA ILE A 188 19.46 8.51 1.67
C ILE A 188 19.16 9.21 0.35
N LEU A 189 17.89 9.43 0.03
CA LEU A 189 17.45 10.00 -1.25
C LEU A 189 17.68 11.52 -1.28
N THR A 190 17.18 12.26 -0.28
CA THR A 190 17.09 13.73 -0.29
C THR A 190 18.15 14.41 0.58
N ARG A 191 18.84 13.69 1.48
CA ARG A 191 19.70 14.20 2.58
C ARG A 191 18.93 14.86 3.74
N PHE A 192 17.61 14.84 3.69
CA PHE A 192 16.77 15.36 4.77
C PHE A 192 15.86 14.24 5.29
N PRO A 193 15.61 14.20 6.62
CA PRO A 193 14.65 13.24 7.15
C PRO A 193 13.23 13.71 6.80
N HIS A 194 12.52 12.90 6.02
CA HIS A 194 11.08 13.05 5.80
C HIS A 194 10.34 11.97 6.60
N ARG A 195 9.18 12.34 7.17
CA ARG A 195 8.35 11.39 7.93
C ARG A 195 7.51 10.51 7.02
N GLU A 196 7.20 11.02 5.84
CA GLU A 196 6.26 10.47 4.87
C GLU A 196 6.80 10.77 3.47
N MET A 197 6.63 9.82 2.56
CA MET A 197 7.01 9.90 1.15
C MET A 197 6.09 8.97 0.41
N ASP A 198 4.94 9.47 -0.05
CA ASP A 198 3.83 8.62 -0.47
C ASP A 198 3.45 8.87 -1.92
N THR A 199 2.85 7.86 -2.52
CA THR A 199 2.39 7.87 -3.91
C THR A 199 1.16 6.97 -4.06
N PHE A 200 0.58 6.91 -5.24
CA PHE A 200 -0.44 5.91 -5.56
C PHE A 200 0.14 4.80 -6.42
N ILE A 201 -0.36 3.58 -6.27
CA ILE A 201 -0.01 2.42 -7.10
C ILE A 201 0.03 2.75 -8.62
N PRO A 202 -0.98 3.40 -9.24
CA PRO A 202 -0.89 3.77 -10.65
C PRO A 202 0.30 4.68 -10.97
N LEU A 203 0.72 5.56 -10.07
CA LEU A 203 1.81 6.51 -10.32
C LEU A 203 3.20 5.83 -10.25
N VAL A 204 3.33 4.74 -9.50
CA VAL A 204 4.52 3.88 -9.50
C VAL A 204 4.79 3.29 -10.90
N LEU A 205 3.74 2.87 -11.62
CA LEU A 205 3.83 2.34 -12.99
C LEU A 205 4.25 3.40 -14.03
N LEU A 206 4.17 4.68 -13.67
CA LEU A 206 4.46 5.82 -14.53
C LEU A 206 5.78 6.51 -14.21
N THR A 207 6.45 6.11 -13.12
CA THR A 207 7.69 6.72 -12.63
C THR A 207 8.83 5.73 -12.62
N ASP A 208 10.02 6.20 -12.98
CA ASP A 208 11.29 5.52 -12.73
C ASP A 208 12.00 6.20 -11.55
N TYR A 209 11.75 5.72 -10.33
CA TYR A 209 12.33 6.29 -9.11
C TYR A 209 13.86 6.20 -9.04
N ASP A 210 14.49 5.26 -9.75
CA ASP A 210 15.95 5.17 -9.83
C ASP A 210 16.55 6.30 -10.70
N ALA A 211 15.76 6.86 -11.62
CA ALA A 211 16.16 7.97 -12.50
C ALA A 211 15.87 9.36 -11.91
N VAL A 212 15.18 9.45 -10.77
CA VAL A 212 14.82 10.72 -10.14
C VAL A 212 16.04 11.38 -9.49
N ASP A 213 16.25 12.67 -9.76
CA ASP A 213 17.25 13.47 -9.05
C ASP A 213 16.71 13.96 -7.70
N TRP A 214 16.68 13.04 -6.74
CA TRP A 214 16.13 13.25 -5.40
C TRP A 214 16.77 14.41 -4.62
N ARG A 215 17.99 14.81 -4.97
CA ARG A 215 18.72 15.87 -4.27
C ARG A 215 18.35 17.28 -4.72
N ASN A 216 17.73 17.38 -5.89
CA ASN A 216 17.31 18.65 -6.50
C ASN A 216 15.80 18.69 -6.69
N LEU A 217 15.04 17.82 -6.00
CA LEU A 217 13.60 17.77 -6.12
C LEU A 217 12.98 19.03 -5.49
N PRO A 218 12.24 19.86 -6.24
CA PRO A 218 11.61 21.05 -5.68
C PRO A 218 10.54 20.67 -4.66
N GLY A 219 10.53 21.34 -3.50
CA GLY A 219 9.52 21.12 -2.46
C GLY A 219 9.83 19.99 -1.48
N PHE A 220 11.03 19.39 -1.55
CA PHE A 220 11.57 18.44 -0.58
C PHE A 220 12.96 18.89 -0.10
#